data_AF-D4B1X6-F1
#
_entry.id   AF-D4B1X6-F1
#
_cell.length_a   1.000
_cell.length_b   1.000
_cell.length_c   1.000
_cell.angle_alpha   90.00
_cell.angle_beta   90.00
_cell.angle_gamma   90.00
#
_symmetry.space_group_name_H-M   'P 1'
#
loop_
_entity.id
_entity.type
_entity.pdbx_description
1 polymer ?
#
loop_
_entity_poly.entity_id
_entity_poly.type
_entity_poly.pdbx_seq_one_letter_code
_entity_poly.pdbx_strand_id
1 'polypeptide(L)'
;MERVMAKVLFLFFTLCALVSFLSATPPRWPGRSQYQHSSDRIVSSVGQGSATRQPGALRVMFVGDSMTQGKQGDWTWRYRMWQWFQAEGIAVTFVGPYTGTVEPDAPAPPMNKLEEAPKASSIKTSGGYAPGVSPDFDRHHFAVWGRSAAFDKDLIYDVVSAHPADMMLLMLGFNDLGWLFSKPMDAVASLYGLINNARKANPNLKFAVANIPQRSFIGRGDLPVSTDEYNSILRLALPQWSTEQSPIHLVELQEHYSCGTSNCEAGYDGLHPNAQGEFQIAHAFTLTLINDFKIGSSPLVIPSNL
;
A
#
# COMPACT_ATOMS: atom_id res chain seq x y z
N MET A 1 -57.70 -6.57 -3.96
CA MET A 1 -56.87 -7.77 -3.65
C MET A 1 -55.37 -7.55 -3.90
N GLU A 2 -54.93 -6.64 -4.77
CA GLU A 2 -53.49 -6.42 -5.00
C GLU A 2 -52.74 -5.60 -3.93
N ARG A 3 -53.42 -4.80 -3.09
CA ARG A 3 -52.75 -4.02 -2.02
C ARG A 3 -52.55 -4.75 -0.70
N VAL A 4 -53.05 -5.99 -0.57
CA VAL A 4 -52.88 -6.81 0.64
C VAL A 4 -51.73 -7.82 0.48
N MET A 5 -51.40 -8.25 -0.75
CA MET A 5 -50.22 -9.11 -0.98
C MET A 5 -48.88 -8.38 -0.85
N ALA A 6 -48.83 -7.06 -1.11
CA ALA A 6 -47.61 -6.27 -0.99
C ALA A 6 -47.16 -6.02 0.46
N LYS A 7 -48.06 -6.14 1.45
CA LYS A 7 -47.72 -6.00 2.89
C LYS A 7 -47.36 -7.34 3.57
N VAL A 8 -47.72 -8.47 2.97
CA VAL A 8 -47.38 -9.81 3.50
C VAL A 8 -45.98 -10.27 3.03
N LEU A 9 -45.53 -9.85 1.84
CA LEU A 9 -44.18 -10.12 1.37
C LEU A 9 -43.09 -9.31 2.10
N PHE A 10 -43.44 -8.15 2.67
CA PHE A 10 -42.51 -7.31 3.44
C PHE A 10 -42.33 -7.77 4.90
N LEU A 11 -43.24 -8.59 5.44
CA LEU A 11 -43.08 -9.18 6.78
C LEU A 11 -42.32 -10.51 6.79
N PHE A 12 -42.23 -11.23 5.67
CA PHE A 12 -41.47 -12.48 5.60
C PHE A 12 -39.96 -12.32 5.34
N PHE A 13 -39.52 -11.17 4.83
CA PHE A 13 -38.09 -10.86 4.70
C PHE A 13 -37.42 -10.38 6.01
N THR A 14 -38.22 -10.10 7.04
CA THR A 14 -37.71 -9.56 8.32
C THR A 14 -37.61 -10.62 9.43
N LEU A 15 -38.01 -11.88 9.17
CA LEU A 15 -38.03 -12.94 10.19
C LEU A 15 -37.08 -14.13 9.96
N CYS A 16 -36.36 -14.18 8.83
CA CYS A 16 -35.26 -15.15 8.62
C CYS A 16 -33.86 -14.58 8.90
N ALA A 17 -33.76 -13.31 9.31
CA ALA A 17 -32.49 -12.69 9.72
C ALA A 17 -32.15 -12.89 11.22
N LEU A 18 -33.02 -13.58 11.97
CA LEU A 18 -32.74 -14.04 13.32
C LEU A 18 -32.88 -15.55 13.35
N VAL A 19 -31.76 -16.26 13.26
CA VAL A 19 -31.40 -17.50 13.98
C VAL A 19 -30.29 -18.16 13.16
N SER A 20 -29.04 -17.94 13.61
CA SER A 20 -27.86 -18.83 13.55
C SER A 20 -26.57 -18.02 13.40
N PHE A 21 -26.22 -17.23 14.41
CA PHE A 21 -24.83 -16.86 14.67
C PHE A 21 -24.57 -17.06 16.16
N LEU A 22 -24.48 -18.33 16.55
CA LEU A 22 -23.86 -18.72 17.80
C LEU A 22 -22.35 -18.90 17.55
N SER A 23 -21.62 -17.93 18.11
CA SER A 23 -20.27 -18.03 18.68
C SER A 23 -19.12 -18.50 17.77
N ALA A 24 -18.51 -17.55 17.09
CA ALA A 24 -17.07 -17.33 17.26
C ALA A 24 -16.87 -15.84 17.55
N THR A 25 -16.56 -15.49 18.79
CA THR A 25 -16.10 -14.12 19.10
C THR A 25 -14.78 -13.91 18.36
N PRO A 26 -14.68 -12.94 17.43
CA PRO A 26 -13.38 -12.60 16.86
C PRO A 26 -12.43 -12.21 17.99
N PRO A 27 -11.14 -12.53 17.90
CA PRO A 27 -10.19 -12.20 18.96
C PRO A 27 -10.27 -10.70 19.27
N ARG A 28 -10.32 -10.35 20.56
CA ARG A 28 -10.20 -8.96 21.01
C ARG A 28 -8.80 -8.46 20.62
N TRP A 29 -8.74 -7.72 19.53
CA TRP A 29 -7.54 -6.98 19.14
C TRP A 29 -7.56 -5.59 19.79
N PRO A 30 -6.41 -5.08 20.26
CA PRO A 30 -6.39 -3.89 21.09
C PRO A 30 -6.91 -2.69 20.30
N GLY A 31 -7.81 -1.94 20.95
CA GLY A 31 -8.62 -0.92 20.32
C GLY A 31 -7.84 0.25 19.71
N ARG A 32 -8.62 1.03 18.95
CA ARG A 32 -8.37 2.31 18.24
C ARG A 32 -7.39 3.31 18.87
N SER A 33 -7.02 3.19 20.14
CA SER A 33 -6.18 4.17 20.85
C SER A 33 -4.67 3.89 20.78
N GLN A 34 -4.22 2.71 20.37
CA GLN A 34 -2.78 2.37 20.42
C GLN A 34 -1.94 2.98 19.29
N TYR A 35 -2.57 3.48 18.22
CA TYR A 35 -1.87 4.05 17.06
C TYR A 35 -1.65 5.57 17.15
N GLN A 36 -2.28 6.26 18.10
CA GLN A 36 -2.17 7.71 18.28
C GLN A 36 -0.83 8.18 18.87
N HIS A 37 0.05 7.28 19.31
CA HIS A 37 1.31 7.65 19.99
C HIS A 37 2.59 7.44 19.15
N SER A 38 2.51 7.27 17.82
CA SER A 38 3.70 6.98 17.00
C SER A 38 4.34 8.17 16.27
N SER A 39 3.74 9.36 16.32
CA SER A 39 4.31 10.58 15.70
C SER A 39 5.73 10.87 16.22
N ASP A 40 5.96 10.69 17.52
CA ASP A 40 7.26 10.96 18.15
C ASP A 40 8.37 10.02 17.68
N ARG A 41 8.02 8.81 17.19
CA ARG A 41 9.02 7.83 16.72
C ARG A 41 9.45 8.04 15.27
N ILE A 42 8.55 8.53 14.41
CA ILE A 42 8.92 8.92 13.04
C ILE A 42 9.93 10.07 13.10
N VAL A 43 9.73 11.02 14.02
CA VAL A 43 10.67 12.11 14.30
C VAL A 43 12.01 11.58 14.85
N SER A 44 12.00 10.52 15.67
CA SER A 44 13.24 9.93 16.22
C SER A 44 14.06 9.08 15.22
N SER A 45 13.44 8.57 14.15
CA SER A 45 14.13 7.89 13.04
C SER A 45 14.60 8.86 11.94
N VAL A 46 14.43 10.18 12.13
CA VAL A 46 15.01 11.23 11.25
C VAL A 46 16.53 11.29 11.50
N GLY A 47 17.23 10.21 11.19
CA GLY A 47 18.62 10.31 10.81
C GLY A 47 18.67 11.07 9.49
N GLN A 48 19.52 12.10 9.41
CA GLN A 48 19.82 12.74 8.14
C GLN A 48 20.44 11.69 7.21
N GLY A 49 19.60 11.03 6.41
CA GLY A 49 20.02 10.15 5.34
C GLY A 49 20.72 10.99 4.29
N SER A 50 22.04 11.15 4.46
CA SER A 50 22.91 11.78 3.46
C SER A 50 23.12 10.80 2.32
N ALA A 51 22.08 10.59 1.50
CA ALA A 51 22.30 10.13 0.14
C ALA A 51 23.01 11.30 -0.58
N THR A 52 24.22 11.05 -1.05
CA THR A 52 24.97 12.02 -1.85
C THR A 52 24.12 12.44 -3.04
N ARG A 53 23.59 13.67 -2.96
CA ARG A 53 22.77 14.32 -3.97
C ARG A 53 23.47 14.25 -5.33
N GLN A 54 22.87 13.52 -6.27
CA GLN A 54 23.17 13.70 -7.69
C GLN A 54 22.41 14.96 -8.16
N PRO A 55 23.08 16.07 -8.49
CA PRO A 55 22.39 17.28 -8.94
C PRO A 55 21.54 16.99 -10.19
N GLY A 56 20.23 17.20 -10.11
CA GLY A 56 19.30 16.99 -11.23
C GLY A 56 18.63 15.61 -11.31
N ALA A 57 18.92 14.68 -10.39
CA ALA A 57 18.20 13.40 -10.33
C ALA A 57 16.76 13.57 -9.81
N LEU A 58 15.83 12.81 -10.38
CA LEU A 58 14.43 12.78 -9.94
C LEU A 58 14.32 12.08 -8.58
N ARG A 59 13.73 12.74 -7.58
CA ARG A 59 13.53 12.13 -6.25
C ARG A 59 12.19 11.40 -6.19
N VAL A 60 12.25 10.09 -6.00
CA VAL A 60 11.08 9.21 -6.02
C VAL A 60 10.81 8.64 -4.63
N MET A 61 9.64 8.92 -4.07
CA MET A 61 9.19 8.35 -2.81
C MET A 61 8.22 7.19 -3.07
N PHE A 62 8.56 6.01 -2.58
CA PHE A 62 7.66 4.86 -2.58
C PHE A 62 6.83 4.89 -1.30
N VAL A 63 5.52 5.08 -1.43
CA VAL A 63 4.58 5.11 -0.31
C VAL A 63 3.66 3.91 -0.39
N GLY A 64 3.57 3.13 0.69
CA GLY A 64 2.69 1.96 0.68
C GLY A 64 2.65 1.16 1.96
N ASP A 65 2.16 -0.06 1.85
CA ASP A 65 2.01 -0.99 2.96
C ASP A 65 2.96 -2.20 2.84
N SER A 66 2.48 -3.39 3.22
CA SER A 66 3.23 -4.65 3.16
C SER A 66 3.65 -5.03 1.75
N MET A 67 2.81 -4.78 0.75
CA MET A 67 3.12 -5.11 -0.65
C MET A 67 4.24 -4.21 -1.22
N THR A 68 4.43 -3.02 -0.66
CA THR A 68 5.56 -2.13 -0.98
C THR A 68 6.77 -2.40 -0.10
N GLN A 69 6.58 -2.64 1.19
CA GLN A 69 7.69 -2.88 2.11
C GLN A 69 8.39 -4.22 1.82
N GLY A 70 7.64 -5.29 1.61
CA GLY A 70 8.15 -6.65 1.54
C GLY A 70 8.61 -7.20 2.89
N LYS A 71 8.93 -8.49 2.93
CA LYS A 71 9.53 -9.17 4.08
C LYS A 71 10.99 -9.50 3.82
N GLN A 72 11.70 -9.88 4.88
CA GLN A 72 13.10 -10.26 4.79
C GLN A 72 13.33 -11.33 3.73
N GLY A 73 14.30 -11.08 2.85
CA GLY A 73 14.65 -11.96 1.74
C GLY A 73 13.89 -11.71 0.45
N ASP A 74 12.89 -10.83 0.43
CA ASP A 74 12.24 -10.38 -0.81
C ASP A 74 13.19 -9.48 -1.62
N TRP A 75 12.99 -9.44 -2.94
CA TRP A 75 13.64 -8.42 -3.78
C TRP A 75 12.81 -7.13 -3.78
N THR A 76 11.48 -7.26 -3.72
CA THR A 76 10.46 -6.22 -3.81
C THR A 76 10.34 -5.59 -5.20
N TRP A 77 9.14 -5.10 -5.54
CA TRP A 77 8.92 -4.37 -6.79
C TRP A 77 9.71 -3.05 -6.86
N ARG A 78 10.12 -2.49 -5.70
CA ARG A 78 11.00 -1.31 -5.63
C ARG A 78 12.37 -1.59 -6.26
N TYR A 79 12.92 -2.78 -6.04
CA TYR A 79 14.14 -3.19 -6.71
C TYR A 79 13.95 -3.33 -8.21
N ARG A 80 12.81 -3.88 -8.65
CA ARG A 80 12.47 -4.00 -10.09
C ARG A 80 12.34 -2.63 -10.76
N MET A 81 11.72 -1.66 -10.08
CA MET A 81 11.67 -0.27 -10.53
C MET A 81 13.06 0.36 -10.61
N TRP A 82 13.92 0.13 -9.61
CA TRP A 82 15.31 0.61 -9.65
C TRP A 82 16.06 0.04 -10.84
N GLN A 83 15.94 -1.27 -11.10
CA GLN A 83 16.54 -1.91 -12.28
C GLN A 83 16.05 -1.27 -13.59
N TRP A 84 14.75 -0.96 -13.67
CA TRP A 84 14.17 -0.29 -14.84
C TRP A 84 14.71 1.13 -15.03
N PHE A 85 14.78 1.95 -13.97
CA PHE A 85 15.38 3.29 -14.06
C PHE A 85 16.85 3.24 -14.53
N GLN A 86 17.62 2.26 -14.05
CA GLN A 86 19.00 2.04 -14.51
C GLN A 86 19.04 1.66 -16.00
N ALA A 87 18.19 0.73 -16.43
CA ALA A 87 18.12 0.29 -17.82
C ALA A 87 17.72 1.42 -18.78
N GLU A 88 16.83 2.31 -18.36
CA GLU A 88 16.40 3.48 -19.13
C GLU A 88 17.36 4.67 -19.02
N GLY A 89 18.46 4.56 -18.24
CA GLY A 89 19.43 5.65 -18.03
C GLY A 89 18.86 6.86 -17.29
N ILE A 90 17.82 6.67 -16.49
CA ILE A 90 17.13 7.74 -15.76
C ILE A 90 17.78 7.91 -14.39
N ALA A 91 18.37 9.08 -14.16
CA ALA A 91 18.95 9.42 -12.87
C ALA A 91 17.84 9.61 -11.82
N VAL A 92 17.74 8.68 -10.87
CA VAL A 92 16.78 8.72 -9.76
C VAL A 92 17.49 8.62 -8.41
N THR A 93 16.89 9.22 -7.40
CA THR A 93 17.22 9.00 -5.99
C THR A 93 15.96 8.58 -5.28
N PHE A 94 15.96 7.43 -4.63
CA PHE A 94 14.82 7.01 -3.82
C PHE A 94 14.90 7.74 -2.48
N VAL A 95 13.75 8.18 -1.96
CA VAL A 95 13.69 8.96 -0.73
C VAL A 95 12.63 8.44 0.22
N GLY A 96 12.90 8.58 1.51
CA GLY A 96 12.03 8.12 2.59
C GLY A 96 12.84 7.75 3.83
N PRO A 97 12.18 7.59 4.98
CA PRO A 97 12.86 7.34 6.25
C PRO A 97 13.35 5.89 6.44
N TYR A 98 12.84 4.94 5.65
CA TYR A 98 13.11 3.51 5.85
C TYR A 98 13.91 2.93 4.69
N THR A 99 14.74 1.93 4.95
CA THR A 99 15.60 1.27 3.96
C THR A 99 15.53 -0.25 3.99
N GLY A 100 14.69 -0.85 4.83
CA GLY A 100 14.64 -2.30 5.03
C GLY A 100 13.24 -2.88 4.89
N THR A 101 13.19 -4.20 4.77
CA THR A 101 11.97 -4.99 4.72
C THR A 101 11.51 -5.34 6.15
N VAL A 102 10.40 -6.09 6.28
CA VAL A 102 9.97 -6.60 7.58
C VAL A 102 10.90 -7.72 8.06
N GLU A 103 11.55 -7.53 9.21
CA GLU A 103 12.30 -8.61 9.88
C GLU A 103 11.38 -9.70 10.47
N PRO A 104 11.86 -10.96 10.55
CA PRO A 104 11.13 -12.05 11.18
C PRO A 104 10.71 -11.72 12.62
N ASP A 105 9.60 -12.31 13.08
CA ASP A 105 9.28 -12.27 14.51
C ASP A 105 10.39 -12.93 15.33
N ALA A 106 10.70 -12.31 16.48
CA ALA A 106 11.54 -12.96 17.46
C ALA A 106 10.87 -14.28 17.90
N PRO A 107 11.65 -15.36 18.14
CA PRO A 107 11.10 -16.58 18.69
C PRO A 107 10.28 -16.27 19.93
N ALA A 108 9.06 -16.83 20.01
CA ALA A 108 8.24 -16.67 21.19
C ALA A 108 9.02 -17.23 22.40
N PRO A 109 9.05 -16.52 23.54
CA PRO A 109 9.61 -17.08 24.76
C PRO A 109 8.85 -18.37 25.12
N PRO A 110 9.49 -19.34 25.78
CA PRO A 110 8.81 -20.53 26.26
C PRO A 110 7.58 -20.13 27.08
N MET A 111 6.49 -20.86 26.88
CA MET A 111 5.17 -20.55 27.43
C MET A 111 5.13 -20.92 28.93
N ASN A 112 5.86 -20.20 29.77
CA ASN A 112 5.92 -20.48 31.21
C ASN A 112 5.78 -19.25 32.13
N LYS A 113 5.36 -18.09 31.61
CA LYS A 113 4.88 -16.98 32.43
C LYS A 113 3.73 -16.26 31.74
N LEU A 114 2.69 -15.92 32.52
CA LEU A 114 1.73 -14.86 32.18
C LEU A 114 2.50 -13.53 32.14
N GLU A 115 3.25 -13.31 31.06
CA GLU A 115 3.87 -12.01 30.81
C GLU A 115 2.82 -11.08 30.19
N GLU A 116 2.85 -9.81 30.62
CA GLU A 116 2.03 -8.76 30.05
C GLU A 116 2.15 -8.76 28.51
N ALA A 117 1.02 -8.54 27.84
CA ALA A 117 0.99 -8.45 26.38
C ALA A 117 2.12 -7.51 25.89
N PRO A 118 2.88 -7.89 24.85
CA PRO A 118 3.98 -7.08 24.36
C PRO A 118 3.52 -5.64 24.10
N LYS A 119 4.31 -4.67 24.57
CA LYS A 119 4.12 -3.26 24.18
C LYS A 119 4.10 -3.17 22.65
N ALA A 120 3.26 -2.28 22.12
CA ALA A 120 3.09 -2.04 20.68
C ALA A 120 4.43 -2.16 19.95
N SER A 121 4.52 -3.12 19.02
CA SER A 121 5.78 -3.44 18.36
C SER A 121 6.31 -2.19 17.66
N SER A 122 7.61 -1.94 17.80
CA SER A 122 8.32 -0.99 16.96
C SER A 122 8.01 -1.28 15.49
N ILE A 123 7.96 -0.22 14.67
CA ILE A 123 7.89 -0.35 13.22
C ILE A 123 9.05 -1.26 12.78
N LYS A 124 8.72 -2.35 12.07
CA LYS A 124 9.68 -3.34 11.61
C LYS A 124 10.26 -2.92 10.27
N THR A 125 11.51 -2.48 10.24
CA THR A 125 12.19 -1.96 9.03
C THR A 125 13.66 -2.39 8.95
N SER A 126 14.07 -3.40 9.71
CA SER A 126 15.46 -3.88 9.75
C SER A 126 15.70 -5.13 8.92
N GLY A 127 14.65 -5.70 8.31
CA GLY A 127 14.76 -6.86 7.44
C GLY A 127 15.66 -6.59 6.23
N GLY A 128 16.48 -7.58 5.89
CA GLY A 128 17.34 -7.55 4.70
C GLY A 128 16.58 -7.87 3.41
N TYR A 129 17.20 -7.54 2.26
CA TYR A 129 16.72 -7.95 0.95
C TYR A 129 17.29 -9.33 0.55
N ALA A 130 16.80 -9.88 -0.56
CA ALA A 130 17.34 -11.08 -1.17
C ALA A 130 18.87 -10.98 -1.39
N PRO A 131 19.66 -12.07 -1.22
CA PRO A 131 21.12 -12.04 -1.36
C PRO A 131 21.66 -11.53 -2.71
N GLY A 132 20.86 -11.62 -3.78
CA GLY A 132 21.26 -11.16 -5.12
C GLY A 132 20.93 -9.68 -5.41
N VAL A 133 20.31 -8.96 -4.48
CA VAL A 133 20.05 -7.52 -4.64
C VAL A 133 21.37 -6.77 -4.70
N SER A 134 21.52 -5.93 -5.72
CA SER A 134 22.72 -5.10 -5.88
C SER A 134 23.01 -4.27 -4.61
N PRO A 135 24.28 -4.15 -4.18
CA PRO A 135 24.65 -3.24 -3.10
C PRO A 135 24.35 -1.77 -3.46
N ASP A 136 24.29 -1.43 -4.75
CA ASP A 136 24.02 -0.08 -5.25
C ASP A 136 22.52 0.27 -5.28
N PHE A 137 21.65 -0.67 -4.91
CA PHE A 137 20.23 -0.41 -4.83
C PHE A 137 19.94 0.70 -3.81
N ASP A 138 19.34 1.78 -4.27
CA ASP A 138 18.79 2.81 -3.39
C ASP A 138 17.51 2.28 -2.73
N ARG A 139 17.59 2.01 -1.43
CA ARG A 139 16.55 1.27 -0.71
C ARG A 139 15.48 2.15 -0.07
N HIS A 140 15.63 3.47 -0.12
CA HIS A 140 14.79 4.36 0.67
C HIS A 140 13.32 4.30 0.26
N HIS A 141 12.41 4.32 1.24
CA HIS A 141 10.97 4.30 1.05
C HIS A 141 10.22 4.79 2.29
N PHE A 142 8.91 5.01 2.13
CA PHE A 142 7.95 5.21 3.22
C PHE A 142 6.83 4.18 3.11
N ALA A 143 7.15 2.92 3.42
CA ALA A 143 6.16 1.86 3.43
C ALA A 143 6.30 1.00 4.69
N VAL A 144 5.17 0.68 5.34
CA VAL A 144 5.17 -0.23 6.49
C VAL A 144 3.99 -1.18 6.42
N TRP A 145 4.27 -2.44 6.69
CA TRP A 145 3.30 -3.52 6.76
C TRP A 145 2.13 -3.19 7.68
N GLY A 146 0.91 -3.37 7.16
CA GLY A 146 -0.34 -3.11 7.87
C GLY A 146 -0.80 -1.66 7.91
N ARG A 147 -0.03 -0.70 7.34
CA ARG A 147 -0.45 0.71 7.25
C ARG A 147 -1.63 0.88 6.30
N SER A 148 -2.47 1.85 6.61
CA SER A 148 -3.66 2.24 5.86
C SER A 148 -3.52 3.69 5.38
N ALA A 149 -4.25 4.07 4.32
CA ALA A 149 -4.33 5.47 3.90
C ALA A 149 -4.88 6.36 5.03
N ALA A 150 -5.85 5.83 5.80
CA ALA A 150 -6.42 6.52 6.95
C ALA A 150 -5.39 6.88 8.03
N PHE A 151 -4.34 6.08 8.19
CA PHE A 151 -3.24 6.36 9.12
C PHE A 151 -2.17 7.26 8.50
N ASP A 152 -1.79 6.99 7.25
CA ASP A 152 -0.64 7.64 6.60
C ASP A 152 -0.90 9.09 6.22
N LYS A 153 -2.17 9.45 6.00
CA LYS A 153 -2.56 10.82 5.68
C LYS A 153 -2.07 11.82 6.74
N ASP A 154 -2.00 11.42 8.00
CA ASP A 154 -1.64 12.32 9.12
C ASP A 154 -0.11 12.40 9.32
N LEU A 155 0.67 11.57 8.63
CA LEU A 155 2.13 11.50 8.77
C LEU A 155 2.89 12.03 7.55
N ILE A 156 2.24 12.00 6.38
CA ILE A 156 2.93 12.25 5.10
C ILE A 156 3.52 13.67 4.97
N TYR A 157 2.92 14.67 5.61
CA TYR A 157 3.43 16.04 5.57
C TYR A 157 4.85 16.13 6.15
N ASP A 158 5.05 15.56 7.33
CA ASP A 158 6.35 15.56 8.01
C ASP A 158 7.36 14.71 7.25
N VAL A 159 6.92 13.56 6.71
CA VAL A 159 7.77 12.67 5.91
C VAL A 159 8.28 13.36 4.64
N VAL A 160 7.41 14.02 3.87
CA VAL A 160 7.81 14.73 2.65
C VAL A 160 8.65 15.97 2.99
N SER A 161 8.38 16.63 4.11
CA SER A 161 9.18 17.79 4.55
C SER A 161 10.61 17.37 4.92
N ALA A 162 10.78 16.22 5.59
CA ALA A 162 12.09 15.68 5.98
C ALA A 162 12.83 14.97 4.83
N HIS A 163 12.08 14.34 3.91
CA HIS A 163 12.60 13.58 2.78
C HIS A 163 11.97 14.10 1.48
N PRO A 164 12.35 15.30 1.02
CA PRO A 164 11.64 15.94 -0.08
C PRO A 164 11.74 15.14 -1.38
N ALA A 165 10.58 14.92 -1.99
CA ALA A 165 10.37 14.13 -3.20
C ALA A 165 9.82 15.00 -4.34
N ASP A 166 10.09 14.60 -5.58
CA ASP A 166 9.53 15.21 -6.80
C ASP A 166 8.38 14.36 -7.37
N MET A 167 8.42 13.06 -7.09
CA MET A 167 7.39 12.10 -7.48
C MET A 167 7.10 11.12 -6.36
N MET A 168 5.83 10.78 -6.18
CA MET A 168 5.35 9.76 -5.25
C MET A 168 4.72 8.61 -6.02
N LEU A 169 5.20 7.40 -5.78
CA LEU A 169 4.59 6.15 -6.23
C LEU A 169 3.79 5.59 -5.05
N LEU A 170 2.47 5.73 -5.09
CA LEU A 170 1.58 5.53 -3.95
C LEU A 170 0.71 4.29 -4.14
N MET A 171 0.80 3.34 -3.20
CA MET A 171 0.01 2.11 -3.19
C MET A 171 -0.48 1.82 -1.76
N LEU A 172 -1.63 2.40 -1.42
CA LEU A 172 -2.32 2.24 -0.14
C LEU A 172 -3.83 2.05 -0.38
N GLY A 173 -4.53 1.57 0.64
CA GLY A 173 -5.98 1.37 0.62
C GLY A 173 -6.42 -0.07 0.86
N PHE A 174 -5.54 -1.06 0.60
CA PHE A 174 -5.91 -2.46 0.80
C PHE A 174 -6.21 -2.74 2.27
N ASN A 175 -5.31 -2.32 3.17
CA ASN A 175 -5.50 -2.51 4.61
C ASN A 175 -6.70 -1.72 5.16
N ASP A 176 -7.08 -0.60 4.55
CA ASP A 176 -8.28 0.14 4.93
C ASP A 176 -9.53 -0.76 4.89
N LEU A 177 -9.66 -1.57 3.83
CA LEU A 177 -10.80 -2.46 3.61
C LEU A 177 -10.59 -3.84 4.23
N GLY A 178 -9.41 -4.43 4.01
CA GLY A 178 -9.05 -5.77 4.45
C GLY A 178 -9.18 -5.94 5.96
N TRP A 179 -8.81 -4.89 6.72
CA TRP A 179 -8.82 -4.88 8.18
C TRP A 179 -9.88 -3.95 8.77
N LEU A 180 -10.86 -3.52 7.96
CA LEU A 180 -12.02 -2.76 8.40
C LEU A 180 -11.67 -1.43 9.11
N PHE A 181 -10.55 -0.80 8.74
CA PHE A 181 -10.24 0.54 9.22
C PHE A 181 -11.19 1.59 8.62
N SER A 182 -11.61 1.37 7.37
CA SER A 182 -12.43 2.31 6.61
C SER A 182 -13.40 1.56 5.68
N LYS A 183 -14.46 2.25 5.25
CA LYS A 183 -15.26 1.85 4.07
C LYS A 183 -14.61 2.37 2.78
N PRO A 184 -15.00 1.88 1.59
CA PRO A 184 -14.42 2.32 0.31
C PRO A 184 -14.31 3.84 0.14
N MET A 185 -15.42 4.58 0.32
CA MET A 185 -15.42 6.04 0.20
C MET A 185 -14.51 6.72 1.23
N ASP A 186 -14.47 6.24 2.48
CA ASP A 186 -13.64 6.80 3.55
C ASP A 186 -12.14 6.57 3.30
N ALA A 187 -11.79 5.42 2.71
CA ALA A 187 -10.42 5.10 2.29
C ALA A 187 -9.96 6.02 1.15
N VAL A 188 -10.81 6.23 0.13
CA VAL A 188 -10.51 7.18 -0.95
C VAL A 188 -10.40 8.62 -0.42
N ALA A 189 -11.29 9.03 0.50
CA ALA A 189 -11.18 10.32 1.16
C ALA A 189 -9.89 10.47 1.99
N SER A 190 -9.39 9.37 2.56
CA SER A 190 -8.11 9.36 3.26
C SER A 190 -6.92 9.52 2.30
N LEU A 191 -6.95 8.91 1.11
CA LEU A 191 -5.97 9.17 0.05
C LEU A 191 -6.00 10.64 -0.40
N TYR A 192 -7.19 11.25 -0.54
CA TYR A 192 -7.29 12.68 -0.84
C TYR A 192 -6.62 13.54 0.25
N GLY A 193 -6.87 13.22 1.52
CA GLY A 193 -6.20 13.86 2.66
C GLY A 193 -4.68 13.71 2.61
N LEU A 194 -4.18 12.51 2.32
CA LEU A 194 -2.75 12.22 2.16
C LEU A 194 -2.12 13.06 1.05
N ILE A 195 -2.71 13.07 -0.14
CA ILE A 195 -2.22 13.84 -1.29
C ILE A 195 -2.17 15.34 -0.97
N ASN A 196 -3.22 15.89 -0.34
CA ASN A 196 -3.24 17.29 0.04
C ASN A 196 -2.21 17.63 1.12
N ASN A 197 -2.00 16.74 2.10
CA ASN A 197 -0.98 16.92 3.12
C ASN A 197 0.44 16.83 2.53
N ALA A 198 0.68 15.95 1.56
CA ALA A 198 1.94 15.90 0.82
C ALA A 198 2.17 17.19 0.00
N ARG A 199 1.12 17.71 -0.66
CA ARG A 199 1.17 18.98 -1.42
C ARG A 199 1.47 20.20 -0.55
N LYS A 200 1.06 20.20 0.72
CA LYS A 200 1.44 21.26 1.67
C LYS A 200 2.96 21.32 1.88
N ALA A 201 3.66 20.19 1.81
CA ALA A 201 5.12 20.13 1.91
C ALA A 201 5.79 20.42 0.55
N ASN A 202 5.23 19.93 -0.56
CA ASN A 202 5.69 20.25 -1.91
C ASN A 202 4.51 20.45 -2.88
N PRO A 203 4.17 21.69 -3.27
CA PRO A 203 3.04 21.96 -4.17
C PRO A 203 3.27 21.50 -5.62
N ASN A 204 4.49 21.10 -6.00
CA ASN A 204 4.83 20.60 -7.33
C ASN A 204 4.95 19.06 -7.38
N LEU A 205 4.63 18.36 -6.29
CA LEU A 205 4.78 16.91 -6.20
C LEU A 205 3.89 16.20 -7.23
N LYS A 206 4.45 15.25 -7.97
CA LYS A 206 3.73 14.41 -8.94
C LYS A 206 3.33 13.08 -8.29
N PHE A 207 2.18 12.52 -8.66
CA PHE A 207 1.67 11.30 -8.03
C PHE A 207 1.27 10.24 -9.06
N ALA A 208 1.89 9.07 -9.00
CA ALA A 208 1.35 7.85 -9.61
C ALA A 208 0.65 7.06 -8.51
N VAL A 209 -0.68 7.00 -8.55
CA VAL A 209 -1.51 6.41 -7.49
C VAL A 209 -2.12 5.13 -7.99
N ALA A 210 -1.76 4.01 -7.37
CA ALA A 210 -2.29 2.70 -7.72
C ALA A 210 -3.68 2.46 -7.12
N ASN A 211 -4.55 1.85 -7.92
CA ASN A 211 -5.67 1.08 -7.38
C ASN A 211 -5.12 -0.16 -6.62
N ILE A 212 -5.97 -0.86 -5.87
CA ILE A 212 -5.53 -2.01 -5.06
C ILE A 212 -5.90 -3.33 -5.74
N PRO A 213 -5.09 -4.40 -5.60
CA PRO A 213 -5.40 -5.68 -6.21
C PRO A 213 -6.52 -6.40 -5.45
N GLN A 214 -7.12 -7.39 -6.12
CA GLN A 214 -7.92 -8.41 -5.43
C GLN A 214 -7.00 -9.39 -4.70
N ARG A 215 -7.59 -10.22 -3.83
CA ARG A 215 -6.89 -11.27 -3.07
C ARG A 215 -7.62 -12.59 -3.11
N SER A 216 -6.91 -13.69 -2.83
CA SER A 216 -7.54 -14.99 -2.57
C SER A 216 -8.50 -14.91 -1.39
N PHE A 217 -9.60 -15.66 -1.49
CA PHE A 217 -10.69 -15.61 -0.52
C PHE A 217 -10.24 -15.95 0.92
N ILE A 218 -10.66 -15.11 1.86
CA ILE A 218 -10.36 -15.25 3.30
C ILE A 218 -11.60 -15.30 4.19
N GLY A 219 -12.74 -15.75 3.67
CA GLY A 219 -14.00 -15.76 4.42
C GLY A 219 -14.72 -14.42 4.50
N ARG A 220 -14.23 -13.39 3.80
CA ARG A 220 -14.83 -12.04 3.70
C ARG A 220 -15.47 -11.84 2.33
N GLY A 221 -16.74 -12.20 2.20
CA GLY A 221 -17.49 -12.04 0.94
C GLY A 221 -17.73 -10.60 0.52
N ASP A 222 -17.67 -9.66 1.48
CA ASP A 222 -17.78 -8.23 1.25
C ASP A 222 -16.51 -7.58 0.68
N LEU A 223 -15.34 -8.19 0.92
CA LEU A 223 -14.05 -7.59 0.56
C LEU A 223 -13.88 -7.41 -0.96
N PRO A 224 -14.16 -8.41 -1.82
CA PRO A 224 -14.02 -8.22 -3.27
C PRO A 224 -14.91 -7.09 -3.80
N VAL A 225 -16.15 -6.99 -3.30
CA VAL A 225 -17.09 -5.92 -3.65
C VAL A 225 -16.57 -4.56 -3.20
N SER A 226 -16.08 -4.48 -1.96
CA SER A 226 -15.51 -3.24 -1.39
C SER A 226 -14.26 -2.80 -2.15
N THR A 227 -13.42 -3.75 -2.58
CA THR A 227 -12.24 -3.50 -3.41
C THR A 227 -12.64 -2.92 -4.77
N ASP A 228 -13.63 -3.51 -5.45
CA ASP A 228 -14.11 -3.00 -6.74
C ASP A 228 -14.76 -1.62 -6.59
N GLU A 229 -15.52 -1.38 -5.51
CA GLU A 229 -16.09 -0.07 -5.19
C GLU A 229 -15.00 0.98 -4.95
N TYR A 230 -13.98 0.66 -4.12
CA TYR A 230 -12.86 1.55 -3.85
C TYR A 230 -12.11 1.91 -5.13
N ASN A 231 -11.77 0.92 -5.96
CA ASN A 231 -11.04 1.14 -7.21
C ASN A 231 -11.87 1.98 -8.20
N SER A 232 -13.18 1.76 -8.25
CA SER A 232 -14.10 2.55 -9.09
C SER A 232 -14.18 4.01 -8.64
N ILE A 233 -14.35 4.25 -7.34
CA ILE A 233 -14.38 5.62 -6.79
C ILE A 233 -13.03 6.31 -7.03
N LEU A 234 -11.91 5.63 -6.76
CA LEU A 234 -10.58 6.17 -6.94
C LEU A 234 -10.34 6.60 -8.40
N ARG A 235 -10.65 5.73 -9.36
CA ARG A 235 -10.53 6.00 -10.81
C ARG A 235 -11.29 7.25 -11.23
N LEU A 236 -12.49 7.48 -10.70
CA LEU A 236 -13.28 8.68 -10.99
C LEU A 236 -12.76 9.93 -10.28
N ALA A 237 -12.17 9.76 -9.09
CA ALA A 237 -11.76 10.88 -8.24
C ALA A 237 -10.39 11.47 -8.64
N LEU A 238 -9.40 10.65 -9.01
CA LEU A 238 -8.04 11.11 -9.29
C LEU A 238 -7.97 12.24 -10.35
N PRO A 239 -8.70 12.19 -11.49
CA PRO A 239 -8.69 13.29 -12.45
C PRO A 239 -9.21 14.61 -11.88
N GLN A 240 -10.13 14.57 -10.92
CA GLN A 240 -10.71 15.76 -10.27
C GLN A 240 -9.72 16.39 -9.26
N TRP A 241 -8.74 15.63 -8.79
CA TRP A 241 -7.73 16.10 -7.83
C TRP A 241 -6.43 16.53 -8.51
N SER A 242 -6.23 16.12 -9.77
CA SER A 242 -5.06 16.43 -10.58
C SER A 242 -5.06 17.90 -10.99
N THR A 243 -3.86 18.47 -11.11
CA THR A 243 -3.65 19.85 -11.60
C THR A 243 -2.44 19.86 -12.52
N GLU A 244 -2.29 20.89 -13.35
CA GLU A 244 -1.09 21.03 -14.19
C GLU A 244 0.21 21.11 -13.36
N GLN A 245 0.17 21.81 -12.22
CA GLN A 245 1.33 21.99 -11.34
C GLN A 245 1.70 20.70 -10.57
N SER A 246 0.69 19.92 -10.18
CA SER A 246 0.83 18.70 -9.40
C SER A 246 -0.03 17.60 -10.03
N PRO A 247 0.44 17.01 -11.15
CA PRO A 247 -0.31 16.00 -11.87
C PRO A 247 -0.42 14.70 -11.07
N ILE A 248 -1.60 14.08 -11.16
CA ILE A 248 -1.92 12.77 -10.60
C ILE A 248 -2.40 11.86 -11.72
N HIS A 249 -1.84 10.65 -11.80
CA HIS A 249 -2.25 9.63 -12.76
C HIS A 249 -2.51 8.30 -12.05
N LEU A 250 -3.53 7.59 -12.53
CA LEU A 250 -3.89 6.27 -12.03
C LEU A 250 -2.87 5.24 -12.51
N VAL A 251 -2.45 4.36 -11.61
CA VAL A 251 -1.76 3.12 -11.94
C VAL A 251 -2.77 2.00 -11.86
N GLU A 252 -3.01 1.35 -13.01
CA GLU A 252 -3.96 0.24 -13.18
C GLU A 252 -3.37 -1.07 -12.63
N LEU A 253 -3.06 -1.09 -11.34
CA LEU A 253 -2.38 -2.22 -10.71
C LEU A 253 -3.24 -3.49 -10.69
N GLN A 254 -4.53 -3.41 -10.36
CA GLN A 254 -5.44 -4.55 -10.36
C GLN A 254 -5.45 -5.26 -11.72
N GLU A 255 -5.39 -4.49 -12.80
CA GLU A 255 -5.44 -4.95 -14.18
C GLU A 255 -4.15 -5.69 -14.60
N HIS A 256 -3.04 -5.43 -13.92
CA HIS A 256 -1.73 -6.00 -14.23
C HIS A 256 -1.19 -7.00 -13.20
N TYR A 257 -1.85 -7.14 -12.04
CA TYR A 257 -1.47 -8.06 -10.98
C TYR A 257 -2.34 -9.32 -11.00
N SER A 258 -1.74 -10.49 -11.27
CA SER A 258 -2.45 -11.76 -11.44
C SER A 258 -2.92 -12.36 -10.10
N CYS A 259 -3.92 -11.71 -9.50
CA CYS A 259 -4.53 -12.14 -8.25
C CYS A 259 -6.03 -11.84 -8.20
N GLY A 260 -6.80 -12.84 -7.78
CA GLY A 260 -8.25 -12.79 -7.64
C GLY A 260 -8.74 -13.72 -6.54
N THR A 261 -10.05 -13.77 -6.35
CA THR A 261 -10.69 -14.52 -5.25
C THR A 261 -10.44 -16.02 -5.32
N SER A 262 -10.40 -16.59 -6.52
CA SER A 262 -10.22 -18.02 -6.77
C SER A 262 -8.76 -18.46 -6.93
N ASN A 263 -7.87 -17.56 -7.36
CA ASN A 263 -6.47 -17.88 -7.65
C ASN A 263 -5.60 -16.63 -7.50
N CYS A 264 -4.35 -16.79 -7.08
CA CYS A 264 -3.40 -15.69 -6.92
C CYS A 264 -1.99 -16.13 -7.29
N GLU A 265 -1.74 -16.24 -8.59
CA GLU A 265 -0.43 -16.63 -9.14
C GLU A 265 0.67 -15.62 -8.79
N ALA A 266 0.32 -14.34 -8.68
CA ALA A 266 1.25 -13.28 -8.35
C ALA A 266 1.60 -13.19 -6.86
N GLY A 267 0.85 -13.88 -5.98
CA GLY A 267 0.95 -13.70 -4.53
C GLY A 267 1.24 -14.99 -3.77
N TYR A 268 2.27 -15.00 -2.92
CA TYR A 268 2.71 -16.22 -2.20
C TYR A 268 1.77 -16.65 -1.06
N ASP A 269 0.91 -15.75 -0.58
CA ASP A 269 -0.08 -16.03 0.49
C ASP A 269 -1.50 -15.59 0.09
N GLY A 270 -1.74 -15.50 -1.22
CA GLY A 270 -2.99 -15.00 -1.77
C GLY A 270 -3.12 -13.48 -1.78
N LEU A 271 -2.06 -12.73 -1.47
CA LEU A 271 -2.00 -11.28 -1.66
C LEU A 271 -0.59 -10.78 -1.95
N HIS A 272 0.39 -11.11 -1.10
CA HIS A 272 1.70 -10.45 -1.11
C HIS A 272 2.60 -10.95 -2.25
N PRO A 273 3.34 -10.06 -2.94
CA PRO A 273 3.97 -10.39 -4.21
C PRO A 273 5.04 -11.48 -4.07
N ASN A 274 4.96 -12.50 -4.92
CA ASN A 274 6.11 -13.34 -5.25
C ASN A 274 6.96 -12.69 -6.34
N ALA A 275 7.97 -13.40 -6.87
CA ALA A 275 8.82 -12.86 -7.94
C ALA A 275 8.03 -12.33 -9.15
N GLN A 276 7.02 -13.07 -9.63
CA GLN A 276 6.15 -12.61 -10.72
C GLN A 276 5.36 -11.37 -10.33
N GLY A 277 4.76 -11.36 -9.13
CA GLY A 277 4.02 -10.22 -8.61
C GLY A 277 4.88 -8.95 -8.48
N GLU A 278 6.14 -9.08 -8.07
CA GLU A 278 7.09 -7.96 -8.01
C GLU A 278 7.28 -7.30 -9.38
N PHE A 279 7.48 -8.10 -10.44
CA PHE A 279 7.61 -7.60 -11.80
C PHE A 279 6.28 -7.01 -12.31
N GLN A 280 5.14 -7.62 -11.99
CA GLN A 280 3.81 -7.13 -12.40
C GLN A 280 3.46 -5.77 -11.80
N ILE A 281 3.73 -5.57 -10.50
CA ILE A 281 3.53 -4.26 -9.86
C ILE A 281 4.42 -3.21 -10.53
N ALA A 282 5.72 -3.51 -10.67
CA ALA A 282 6.66 -2.59 -11.30
C ALA A 282 6.24 -2.27 -12.74
N HIS A 283 5.82 -3.27 -13.52
CA HIS A 283 5.32 -3.10 -14.89
C HIS A 283 4.17 -2.08 -14.94
N ALA A 284 3.15 -2.24 -14.09
CA ALA A 284 2.02 -1.33 -14.02
C ALA A 284 2.46 0.12 -13.77
N PHE A 285 3.36 0.33 -12.81
CA PHE A 285 3.92 1.66 -12.56
C PHE A 285 4.70 2.20 -13.76
N THR A 286 5.53 1.38 -14.43
CA THR A 286 6.28 1.84 -15.62
C THR A 286 5.37 2.26 -16.77
N LEU A 287 4.24 1.57 -16.99
CA LEU A 287 3.26 1.98 -17.99
C LEU A 287 2.75 3.39 -17.74
N THR A 288 2.35 3.71 -16.51
CA THR A 288 1.90 5.06 -16.14
C THR A 288 3.04 6.08 -16.25
N LEU A 289 4.25 5.75 -15.79
CA LEU A 289 5.40 6.67 -15.91
C LEU A 289 5.70 7.04 -17.36
N ILE A 290 5.61 6.09 -18.28
CA ILE A 290 5.85 6.33 -19.71
C ILE A 290 4.68 7.06 -20.35
N ASN A 291 3.46 6.54 -20.19
CA ASN A 291 2.29 7.02 -20.91
C ASN A 291 1.85 8.41 -20.44
N ASP A 292 1.94 8.68 -19.15
CA ASP A 292 1.39 9.89 -18.56
C ASP A 292 2.45 10.91 -18.19
N PHE A 293 3.55 10.46 -17.58
CA PHE A 293 4.62 11.35 -17.12
C PHE A 293 5.74 11.55 -18.14
N LYS A 294 5.77 10.78 -19.22
CA LYS A 294 6.84 10.77 -20.24
C LYS A 294 8.21 10.49 -19.65
N ILE A 295 8.26 9.60 -18.65
CA ILE A 295 9.47 9.13 -17.99
C ILE A 295 9.75 7.72 -18.50
N GLY A 296 10.90 7.53 -19.14
CA GLY A 296 11.25 6.29 -19.82
C GLY A 296 10.63 6.15 -21.21
N SER A 297 11.02 5.08 -21.89
CA SER A 297 10.71 4.80 -23.29
C SER A 297 10.04 3.44 -23.50
N SER A 298 10.37 2.46 -22.66
CA SER A 298 9.84 1.09 -22.76
C SER A 298 9.42 0.57 -21.38
N PRO A 299 8.26 -0.10 -21.24
CA PRO A 299 7.83 -0.62 -19.95
C PRO A 299 8.72 -1.77 -19.49
N LEU A 300 8.80 -1.97 -18.17
CA LEU A 300 9.55 -3.11 -17.61
C LEU A 300 8.94 -4.42 -18.10
N VAL A 301 9.78 -5.30 -18.66
CA VAL A 301 9.32 -6.60 -19.17
C VAL A 301 9.21 -7.59 -18.03
N ILE A 302 8.09 -8.30 -17.95
CA ILE A 302 7.91 -9.43 -17.02
C ILE A 302 8.59 -10.65 -17.64
N PRO A 303 9.62 -11.24 -17.00
CA PRO A 303 10.29 -12.42 -17.55
C PRO A 303 9.33 -13.61 -17.64
N SER A 304 9.43 -14.36 -18.73
CA SER A 304 8.59 -15.56 -18.95
C SER A 304 8.98 -16.74 -18.06
N ASN A 305 10.19 -16.75 -17.53
CA ASN A 305 10.72 -17.78 -16.64
C ASN A 305 11.26 -17.10 -15.38
N LEU A 306 10.51 -17.23 -14.26
CA LEU A 306 10.86 -16.72 -12.93
C LEU A 306 10.97 -17.85 -11.91
#